data_AF-A0A948D7P4-F1
#
_entry.id   AF-A0A948D7P4-F1
#
_cell.length_a   1.000
_cell.length_b   1.000
_cell.length_c   1.000
_cell.angle_alpha   90.00
_cell.angle_beta   90.00
_cell.angle_gamma   90.00
#
_symmetry.space_group_name_H-M   'P 1'
#
loop_
_entity.id
_entity.type
_entity.pdbx_description
1 polymer ?
#
loop_
_entity_poly.entity_id
_entity_poly.type
_entity_poly.pdbx_seq_one_letter_code
_entity_poly.pdbx_strand_id
1 'polypeptide(L)'
;MTNNDFQKGEIIIYKTVKNEVELKVKLEKETIWLTQNQIALLFNTQRPAITKHLKNIFKSGELEEKVVSSILEHTTQHGAIKGKTQIQNIKFYNLDAIISVGYRVNSQRATQFRIWATKILKQYLVKGYVINEKRLLEAQDKFHELQEAILFLQTQSKKELLLGQETEILNLLADYSKTFSLLEQYDKGKLIDEKGKKTKFILQYESCCKIIIKLKKELTIKKEASDLFGQERGGNFEGIIKGLYQTFDKKELYPAIEDKSSHLLYLIIKDHPFSDGNKRTASFLFVYFLDQTNYLFKKSGERKINDNALVALALLIAESNPKDKEIMIKIIKNLIAK
;
A
#
# COMPACT_ATOMS: atom_id res chain seq x y z
N MET A 1 -28.49 -8.85 7.29
CA MET A 1 -27.97 -7.47 7.44
C MET A 1 -26.97 -7.25 6.34
N THR A 2 -27.28 -6.32 5.45
CA THR A 2 -26.56 -5.99 4.21
C THR A 2 -25.36 -5.10 4.53
N ASN A 3 -24.14 -5.60 4.31
CA ASN A 3 -22.94 -4.76 4.22
C ASN A 3 -22.35 -4.91 2.82
N ASN A 4 -22.65 -3.95 1.95
CA ASN A 4 -21.87 -3.70 0.73
C ASN A 4 -21.23 -2.31 0.89
N ASP A 5 -20.23 -2.23 1.76
CA ASP A 5 -19.31 -1.11 1.79
C ASP A 5 -18.34 -1.25 0.61
N PHE A 6 -18.57 -0.46 -0.43
CA PHE A 6 -17.62 -0.26 -1.50
C PHE A 6 -16.98 1.12 -1.37
N GLN A 7 -15.91 1.21 -0.59
CA GLN A 7 -14.89 2.24 -0.77
C GLN A 7 -13.91 1.75 -1.85
N LYS A 8 -13.95 2.33 -3.06
CA LYS A 8 -12.80 2.41 -3.98
C LYS A 8 -13.09 3.29 -5.21
N GLY A 9 -12.28 4.34 -5.36
CA GLY A 9 -11.93 4.94 -6.65
C GLY A 9 -12.89 5.96 -7.24
N GLU A 10 -13.11 7.10 -6.58
CA GLU A 10 -13.67 8.27 -7.26
C GLU A 10 -12.60 8.89 -8.19
N ILE A 11 -12.82 8.84 -9.51
CA ILE A 11 -11.99 9.56 -10.48
C ILE A 11 -12.83 10.59 -11.22
N ILE A 12 -12.33 11.84 -11.23
CA ILE A 12 -12.86 12.93 -12.04
C ILE A 12 -12.26 12.80 -13.45
N ILE A 13 -13.08 12.42 -14.44
CA ILE A 13 -12.60 12.19 -15.81
C ILE A 13 -12.61 13.46 -16.66
N TYR A 14 -13.49 14.42 -16.37
CA TYR A 14 -13.64 15.57 -17.27
C TYR A 14 -14.18 16.80 -16.55
N LYS A 15 -13.42 17.89 -16.58
CA LYS A 15 -13.88 19.23 -16.17
C LYS A 15 -14.08 20.08 -17.43
N THR A 16 -15.29 20.58 -17.63
CA THR A 16 -15.55 21.62 -18.63
C THR A 16 -14.90 22.94 -18.19
N VAL A 17 -14.79 23.91 -19.11
CA VAL A 17 -14.29 25.27 -18.84
C VAL A 17 -15.06 25.98 -17.71
N LYS A 18 -16.26 25.48 -17.34
CA LYS A 18 -17.12 25.97 -16.25
C LYS A 18 -17.17 25.08 -15.00
N ASN A 19 -16.33 24.04 -14.87
CA ASN A 19 -16.28 23.16 -13.69
C ASN A 19 -17.58 22.38 -13.36
N GLU A 20 -18.53 22.27 -14.29
CA GLU A 20 -19.92 21.91 -13.96
C GLU A 20 -20.27 20.41 -13.93
N VAL A 21 -19.35 19.49 -14.26
CA VAL A 21 -19.71 18.06 -14.31
C VAL A 21 -18.76 17.21 -13.46
N GLU A 22 -19.22 16.83 -12.28
CA GLU A 22 -18.63 15.75 -11.48
C GLU A 22 -19.30 14.43 -11.84
N LEU A 23 -18.61 13.61 -12.63
CA LEU A 23 -19.07 12.27 -12.95
C LEU A 23 -18.31 11.28 -12.08
N LYS A 24 -19.01 10.67 -11.11
CA LYS A 24 -18.49 9.54 -10.34
C LYS A 24 -18.42 8.31 -11.23
N VAL A 25 -17.22 7.81 -11.45
CA VAL A 25 -16.96 6.69 -12.36
C VAL A 25 -16.37 5.51 -11.61
N LYS A 26 -16.73 4.30 -12.05
CA LYS A 26 -16.12 3.08 -11.54
C LYS A 26 -14.90 2.74 -12.41
N LEU A 27 -13.76 2.57 -11.75
CA LEU A 27 -12.58 1.94 -12.34
C LEU A 27 -12.62 0.45 -12.05
N GLU A 28 -12.60 -0.37 -13.09
CA GLU A 28 -12.55 -1.82 -12.94
C GLU A 28 -11.75 -2.41 -14.11
N LYS A 29 -10.80 -3.32 -13.81
CA LYS A 29 -9.87 -3.92 -14.79
C LYS A 29 -9.14 -2.88 -15.65
N GLU A 30 -8.59 -1.84 -15.00
CA GLU A 30 -7.79 -0.78 -15.63
C GLU A 30 -8.50 0.07 -16.69
N THR A 31 -9.82 -0.07 -16.84
CA THR A 31 -10.64 0.75 -17.73
C THR A 31 -11.79 1.40 -16.96
N ILE A 32 -12.31 2.48 -17.55
CA ILE A 32 -13.48 3.19 -17.07
C ILE A 32 -14.73 2.50 -17.60
N TRP A 33 -15.74 2.36 -16.75
CA TRP A 33 -17.05 1.81 -17.11
C TRP A 33 -18.16 2.82 -16.85
N LEU A 34 -18.96 3.12 -17.88
CA LEU A 34 -20.10 4.03 -17.79
C LEU A 34 -21.40 3.38 -18.28
N THR A 35 -22.50 3.74 -17.64
CA THR A 35 -23.85 3.44 -18.15
C THR A 35 -24.23 4.37 -19.31
N GLN A 36 -25.21 4.00 -20.13
CA GLN A 36 -25.73 4.87 -21.20
C GLN A 36 -26.18 6.24 -20.68
N ASN A 37 -26.73 6.30 -19.47
CA ASN A 37 -27.15 7.55 -18.84
C ASN A 37 -25.96 8.44 -18.48
N GLN A 38 -24.89 7.85 -17.95
CA GLN A 38 -23.65 8.59 -17.64
C GLN A 38 -22.96 9.08 -18.92
N ILE A 39 -22.95 8.28 -20.00
CA ILE A 39 -22.42 8.71 -21.30
C ILE A 39 -23.26 9.85 -21.88
N ALA A 40 -24.58 9.78 -21.74
CA ALA A 40 -25.50 10.84 -22.15
C ALA A 40 -25.22 12.16 -21.40
N LEU A 41 -25.01 12.08 -20.08
CA LEU A 41 -24.59 13.22 -19.24
C LEU A 41 -23.23 13.79 -19.64
N LEU A 42 -22.24 12.92 -19.86
CA LEU A 42 -20.88 13.29 -20.26
C LEU A 42 -20.89 14.12 -21.56
N PHE A 43 -21.62 13.65 -22.57
CA PHE A 43 -21.72 14.32 -23.86
C PHE A 43 -22.87 15.32 -23.99
N ASN A 44 -23.61 15.58 -22.91
CA ASN A 44 -24.79 16.46 -22.90
C ASN A 44 -25.77 16.14 -24.04
N THR A 45 -26.21 14.88 -24.09
CA THR A 45 -27.18 14.40 -25.06
C THR A 45 -28.23 13.52 -24.38
N GLN A 46 -29.23 13.07 -25.12
CA GLN A 46 -30.26 12.20 -24.59
C GLN A 46 -29.84 10.73 -24.69
N ARG A 47 -30.23 9.93 -23.71
CA ARG A 47 -29.97 8.47 -23.69
C ARG A 47 -30.35 7.76 -25.01
N PRO A 48 -31.49 8.05 -25.67
CA PRO A 48 -31.85 7.38 -26.94
C PRO A 48 -30.82 7.59 -28.05
N ALA A 49 -30.15 8.75 -28.09
CA ALA A 49 -29.09 9.02 -29.06
C ALA A 49 -27.88 8.11 -28.82
N ILE A 50 -27.47 7.94 -27.56
CA ILE A 50 -26.39 7.01 -27.18
C ILE A 50 -26.75 5.58 -27.58
N THR A 51 -27.98 5.13 -27.31
CA THR A 51 -28.46 3.80 -27.72
C THR A 51 -28.39 3.62 -29.24
N LYS A 52 -28.81 4.63 -30.02
CA LYS A 52 -28.73 4.61 -31.49
C LYS A 52 -27.28 4.49 -31.97
N HIS A 53 -26.36 5.26 -31.40
CA HIS A 53 -24.94 5.23 -31.79
C HIS A 53 -24.29 3.89 -31.45
N LEU A 54 -24.50 3.36 -30.25
CA LEU A 54 -24.00 2.03 -29.85
C LEU A 54 -24.51 0.92 -30.79
N LYS A 55 -25.81 0.92 -31.10
CA LYS A 55 -26.39 -0.04 -32.05
C LYS A 55 -25.72 0.04 -33.42
N ASN A 56 -25.44 1.24 -33.91
CA ASN A 56 -24.78 1.43 -35.20
C ASN A 56 -23.31 1.01 -35.17
N ILE A 57 -22.58 1.25 -34.08
CA ILE A 57 -21.18 0.82 -33.89
C ILE A 57 -21.08 -0.70 -33.98
N PHE A 58 -21.97 -1.41 -33.26
CA PHE A 58 -22.00 -2.87 -33.27
C PHE A 58 -22.46 -3.42 -34.62
N LYS A 59 -23.45 -2.79 -35.27
CA LYS A 59 -23.91 -3.20 -36.61
C LYS A 59 -22.82 -3.04 -37.68
N SER A 60 -21.97 -2.02 -37.57
CA SER A 60 -20.84 -1.83 -38.48
C SER A 60 -19.63 -2.73 -38.19
N GLY A 61 -19.64 -3.47 -37.08
CA GLY A 61 -18.51 -4.31 -36.68
C GLY A 61 -17.28 -3.53 -36.18
N GLU A 62 -17.44 -2.24 -35.85
CA GLU A 62 -16.33 -1.41 -35.32
C GLU A 62 -15.91 -1.88 -33.93
N LEU A 63 -16.88 -2.32 -33.12
CA LEU A 63 -16.65 -2.96 -31.83
C LEU A 63 -17.57 -4.17 -31.66
N GLU A 64 -17.10 -5.17 -30.93
CA GLU A 64 -17.90 -6.33 -30.54
C GLU A 64 -18.61 -6.08 -29.20
N GLU A 65 -19.95 -6.10 -29.19
CA GLU A 65 -20.75 -5.80 -27.99
C GLU A 65 -20.38 -6.69 -26.78
N LYS A 66 -19.96 -7.95 -27.02
CA LYS A 66 -19.56 -8.88 -25.95
C LYS A 66 -18.27 -8.49 -25.24
N VAL A 67 -17.40 -7.72 -25.89
CA VAL A 67 -16.09 -7.30 -25.36
C VAL A 67 -16.22 -5.97 -24.61
N VAL A 68 -17.02 -5.06 -25.15
CA VAL A 68 -17.10 -3.67 -24.66
C VAL A 68 -18.31 -3.39 -23.78
N SER A 69 -19.21 -4.35 -23.61
CA SER A 69 -20.35 -4.25 -22.70
C SER A 69 -20.31 -5.31 -21.60
N SER A 70 -20.65 -4.90 -20.38
CA SER A 70 -20.81 -5.77 -19.23
C SER A 70 -22.19 -5.54 -18.61
N ILE A 71 -22.88 -6.63 -18.23
CA ILE A 71 -24.15 -6.56 -17.53
C ILE A 71 -23.85 -6.75 -16.05
N LEU A 72 -24.14 -5.73 -15.24
CA LEU A 72 -24.16 -5.87 -13.79
C LEU A 72 -25.62 -5.97 -13.35
N GLU A 73 -25.93 -7.03 -12.60
CA GLU A 73 -27.25 -7.22 -12.02
C GLU A 73 -27.45 -6.23 -10.87
N HIS A 74 -28.38 -5.29 -11.04
CA HIS A 74 -28.81 -4.43 -9.95
C HIS A 74 -30.27 -4.77 -9.60
N THR A 75 -30.50 -5.20 -8.36
CA THR A 75 -31.84 -5.38 -7.81
C THR A 75 -32.37 -4.03 -7.34
N THR A 76 -33.37 -3.48 -8.02
CA THR A 76 -34.14 -2.33 -7.54
C THR A 76 -35.54 -2.79 -7.15
N GLN A 77 -36.04 -2.34 -5.99
CA GLN A 77 -37.41 -2.62 -5.58
C GLN A 77 -38.39 -1.85 -6.48
N HIS A 78 -39.46 -2.53 -6.92
CA HIS A 78 -40.53 -1.91 -7.69
C HIS A 78 -41.28 -0.87 -6.86
N GLY A 79 -41.41 0.36 -7.37
CA GLY A 79 -42.16 1.43 -6.71
C GLY A 79 -43.69 1.28 -6.78
N ALA A 80 -44.23 0.30 -7.53
CA ALA A 80 -45.68 0.18 -7.77
C ALA A 80 -46.35 -0.97 -7.01
N ILE A 81 -45.62 -1.96 -6.47
CA ILE A 81 -46.19 -3.11 -5.76
C ILE A 81 -45.25 -3.52 -4.62
N LYS A 82 -45.72 -3.46 -3.36
CA LYS A 82 -44.99 -3.95 -2.19
C LYS A 82 -44.63 -5.44 -2.37
N GLY A 83 -43.34 -5.76 -2.36
CA GLY A 83 -42.84 -7.14 -2.29
C GLY A 83 -42.34 -7.78 -3.59
N LYS A 84 -42.30 -7.07 -4.74
CA LYS A 84 -41.64 -7.57 -5.95
C LYS A 84 -40.30 -6.87 -6.20
N THR A 85 -39.22 -7.64 -6.23
CA THR A 85 -37.89 -7.17 -6.66
C THR A 85 -37.82 -7.28 -8.18
N GLN A 86 -37.48 -6.19 -8.88
CA GLN A 86 -37.22 -6.25 -10.31
C GLN A 86 -35.70 -6.30 -10.54
N ILE A 87 -35.23 -7.35 -11.22
CA ILE A 87 -33.85 -7.44 -11.68
C ILE A 87 -33.74 -6.49 -12.87
N GLN A 88 -33.09 -5.34 -12.71
CA GLN A 88 -32.75 -4.47 -13.84
C GLN A 88 -31.32 -4.77 -14.26
N ASN A 89 -31.19 -5.37 -15.45
CA ASN A 89 -29.91 -5.60 -16.09
C ASN A 89 -29.39 -4.27 -16.65
N ILE A 90 -28.54 -3.59 -15.89
CA ILE A 90 -27.94 -2.32 -16.32
C ILE A 90 -26.65 -2.64 -17.08
N LYS A 91 -26.63 -2.30 -18.36
CA LYS A 91 -25.45 -2.42 -19.22
C LYS A 91 -24.46 -1.28 -18.97
N PHE A 92 -23.22 -1.65 -18.71
CA PHE A 92 -22.06 -0.77 -18.65
C PHE A 92 -21.22 -0.91 -19.91
N TYR A 93 -20.58 0.17 -20.33
CA TYR A 93 -19.75 0.24 -21.52
C TYR A 93 -18.36 0.76 -21.13
N ASN A 94 -17.32 0.11 -21.67
CA ASN A 94 -15.93 0.44 -21.37
C ASN A 94 -15.45 1.71 -22.10
N LEU A 95 -14.17 2.08 -21.94
CA LEU A 95 -13.59 3.28 -22.53
C LEU A 95 -13.66 3.29 -24.06
N ASP A 96 -13.48 2.15 -24.74
CA ASP A 96 -13.48 2.06 -26.20
C ASP A 96 -14.87 2.40 -26.78
N ALA A 97 -15.93 1.89 -26.15
CA ALA A 97 -17.29 2.23 -26.51
C ALA A 97 -17.60 3.72 -26.23
N ILE A 98 -17.09 4.28 -25.13
CA ILE A 98 -17.26 5.70 -24.80
C ILE A 98 -16.57 6.59 -25.84
N ILE A 99 -15.34 6.24 -26.24
CA ILE A 99 -14.58 6.96 -27.28
C ILE A 99 -15.33 6.90 -28.60
N SER A 100 -15.74 5.71 -29.04
CA SER A 100 -16.44 5.49 -30.32
C SER A 100 -17.75 6.27 -30.40
N VAL A 101 -18.52 6.30 -29.30
CA VAL A 101 -19.72 7.12 -29.19
C VAL A 101 -19.38 8.61 -29.20
N GLY A 102 -18.34 9.04 -28.47
CA GLY A 102 -17.87 10.42 -28.45
C GLY A 102 -17.50 10.97 -29.83
N TYR A 103 -17.02 10.11 -30.75
CA TYR A 103 -16.75 10.52 -32.12
C TYR A 103 -18.00 10.72 -32.99
N ARG A 104 -19.11 10.07 -32.64
CA ARG A 104 -20.37 10.04 -33.41
C ARG A 104 -21.45 10.99 -32.88
N VAL A 105 -21.36 11.42 -31.62
CA VAL A 105 -22.31 12.35 -31.01
C VAL A 105 -22.06 13.77 -31.52
N ASN A 106 -23.12 14.41 -32.02
CA ASN A 106 -23.08 15.82 -32.41
C ASN A 106 -23.46 16.72 -31.23
N SER A 107 -22.50 17.00 -30.36
CA SER A 107 -22.67 17.97 -29.27
C SER A 107 -21.39 18.76 -29.05
N GLN A 108 -21.52 19.96 -28.47
CA GLN A 108 -20.36 20.77 -28.11
C GLN A 108 -19.42 20.02 -27.16
N ARG A 109 -19.95 19.24 -26.20
CA ARG A 109 -19.13 18.43 -25.29
C ARG A 109 -18.42 17.29 -26.01
N ALA A 110 -19.07 16.62 -26.95
CA ALA A 110 -18.43 15.59 -27.77
C ALA A 110 -17.33 16.17 -28.68
N THR A 111 -17.53 17.36 -29.23
CA THR A 111 -16.49 18.09 -29.98
C THR A 111 -15.28 18.43 -29.10
N GLN A 112 -15.49 18.93 -27.88
CA GLN A 112 -14.38 19.20 -26.96
C GLN A 112 -13.65 17.92 -26.52
N PHE A 113 -14.39 16.84 -26.27
CA PHE A 113 -13.81 15.53 -25.99
C PHE A 113 -12.92 15.03 -27.14
N ARG A 114 -13.37 15.14 -28.40
CA ARG A 114 -12.58 14.77 -29.58
C ARG A 114 -11.31 15.60 -29.72
N ILE A 115 -11.39 16.92 -29.52
CA ILE A 115 -10.22 17.82 -29.55
C ILE A 115 -9.21 17.39 -28.49
N TRP A 116 -9.68 17.11 -27.27
CA TRP A 116 -8.83 16.63 -26.18
C TRP A 116 -8.19 15.27 -26.51
N ALA A 117 -8.97 14.27 -26.91
CA ALA A 117 -8.47 12.93 -27.23
C ALA A 117 -7.43 12.96 -28.37
N THR A 118 -7.68 13.77 -29.41
CA THR A 118 -6.75 13.96 -30.52
C THR A 118 -5.46 14.64 -30.08
N LYS A 119 -5.53 15.63 -29.17
CA LYS A 119 -4.35 16.28 -28.59
C LYS A 119 -3.48 15.28 -27.83
N ILE A 120 -4.10 14.43 -27.00
CA ILE A 120 -3.41 13.39 -26.23
C ILE A 120 -2.72 12.38 -27.16
N LEU A 121 -3.44 11.88 -28.17
CA LEU A 121 -2.86 10.96 -29.15
C LEU A 121 -1.68 11.60 -29.90
N LYS A 122 -1.82 12.85 -30.34
CA LYS A 122 -0.74 13.59 -31.00
C LYS A 122 0.47 13.77 -30.09
N GLN A 123 0.25 14.09 -28.82
CA GLN A 123 1.34 14.20 -27.84
C GLN A 123 2.06 12.85 -27.65
N TYR A 124 1.30 11.76 -27.54
CA TYR A 124 1.88 10.42 -27.42
C TYR A 124 2.72 10.03 -28.64
N LEU A 125 2.20 10.26 -29.86
CA LEU A 125 2.91 9.92 -31.10
C LEU A 125 4.19 10.76 -31.29
N VAL A 126 4.20 12.02 -30.84
CA VAL A 126 5.36 12.91 -30.99
C VAL A 126 6.39 12.71 -29.87
N LYS A 127 5.96 12.47 -28.64
CA LYS A 127 6.83 12.45 -27.45
C LYS A 127 7.08 11.05 -26.87
N GLY A 128 6.33 10.04 -27.31
CA GLY A 128 6.39 8.66 -26.77
C GLY A 128 5.64 8.46 -25.45
N TYR A 129 5.10 9.52 -24.85
CA TYR A 129 4.37 9.48 -23.58
C TYR A 129 3.39 10.66 -23.48
N VAL A 130 2.45 10.56 -22.55
CA VAL A 130 1.49 11.63 -22.21
C VAL A 130 1.63 11.94 -20.73
N ILE A 131 1.91 13.21 -20.40
CA ILE A 131 1.98 13.69 -19.02
C ILE A 131 0.63 14.27 -18.64
N ASN A 132 0.11 13.83 -17.49
CA ASN A 132 -0.99 14.53 -16.84
C ASN A 132 -0.40 15.71 -16.05
N GLU A 133 -0.28 16.86 -16.70
CA GLU A 133 0.36 18.06 -16.15
C GLU A 133 -0.23 18.47 -14.80
N LYS A 134 -1.55 18.33 -14.60
CA LYS A 134 -2.18 18.68 -13.33
C LYS A 134 -1.76 17.73 -12.20
N ARG A 135 -1.72 16.42 -12.45
CA ARG A 135 -1.22 15.46 -11.46
C ARG A 135 0.28 15.60 -11.24
N LEU A 136 1.04 15.95 -12.28
CA LEU A 136 2.46 16.21 -12.17
C LEU A 136 2.71 17.47 -11.34
N LEU A 137 1.97 18.55 -11.59
CA LEU A 137 2.03 19.80 -10.83
C LEU A 137 1.53 19.60 -9.39
N GLU A 138 0.42 18.89 -9.15
CA GLU A 138 -0.02 18.56 -7.79
C GLU A 138 1.01 17.70 -7.03
N ALA A 139 1.78 16.86 -7.73
CA ALA A 139 2.89 16.12 -7.13
C ALA A 139 4.14 17.00 -6.95
N GLN A 140 4.40 17.92 -7.89
CA GLN A 140 5.52 18.83 -7.89
C GLN A 140 5.34 19.94 -6.86
N ASP A 141 4.13 20.46 -6.65
CA ASP A 141 3.79 21.45 -5.62
C ASP A 141 3.94 20.83 -4.24
N LYS A 142 3.48 19.59 -4.04
CA LYS A 142 3.74 18.84 -2.80
C LYS A 142 5.25 18.58 -2.59
N PHE A 143 5.97 18.34 -3.67
CA PHE A 143 7.42 18.17 -3.62
C PHE A 143 8.13 19.51 -3.36
N HIS A 144 7.60 20.61 -3.90
CA HIS A 144 8.15 21.95 -3.74
C HIS A 144 7.85 22.51 -2.36
N GLU A 145 6.64 22.32 -1.81
CA GLU A 145 6.29 22.60 -0.41
C GLU A 145 7.20 21.83 0.54
N LEU A 146 7.51 20.57 0.24
CA LEU A 146 8.47 19.78 1.02
C LEU A 146 9.90 20.34 0.91
N GLN A 147 10.32 20.73 -0.30
CA GLN A 147 11.62 21.35 -0.53
C GLN A 147 11.74 22.72 0.13
N GLU A 148 10.69 23.54 0.08
CA GLU A 148 10.63 24.85 0.73
C GLU A 148 10.60 24.70 2.25
N ALA A 149 9.91 23.70 2.80
CA ALA A 149 9.98 23.38 4.22
C ALA A 149 11.41 22.98 4.63
N ILE A 150 12.10 22.19 3.82
CA ILE A 150 13.50 21.82 4.04
C ILE A 150 14.42 23.05 3.90
N LEU A 151 14.23 23.88 2.88
CA LEU A 151 15.01 25.09 2.64
C LEU A 151 14.76 26.14 3.73
N PHE A 152 13.53 26.24 4.24
CA PHE A 152 13.14 27.05 5.39
C PHE A 152 13.88 26.57 6.64
N LEU A 153 13.91 25.26 6.90
CA LEU A 153 14.69 24.70 8.00
C LEU A 153 16.20 24.98 7.82
N GLN A 154 16.72 24.90 6.60
CA GLN A 154 18.11 25.24 6.27
C GLN A 154 18.44 26.74 6.38
N THR A 155 17.48 27.62 6.10
CA THR A 155 17.67 29.07 6.23
C THR A 155 17.54 29.51 7.69
N GLN A 156 16.68 28.86 8.47
CA GLN A 156 16.66 28.99 9.93
C GLN A 156 17.95 28.45 10.57
N SER A 157 18.56 27.40 10.01
CA SER A 157 19.86 26.88 10.47
C SER A 157 21.07 27.72 10.02
N LYS A 158 20.90 28.67 9.09
CA LYS A 158 21.96 29.57 8.58
C LYS A 158 22.13 30.88 9.38
N LYS A 159 21.39 31.07 10.48
CA LYS A 159 21.81 32.06 11.50
C LYS A 159 22.98 31.49 12.29
N GLU A 160 24.17 31.71 11.74
CA GLU A 160 25.51 31.53 12.30
C GLU A 160 25.76 30.22 13.06
N LEU A 161 26.10 29.18 12.30
CA LEU A 161 27.17 28.20 12.54
C LEU A 161 27.12 27.21 11.35
N LEU A 162 28.11 26.34 11.19
CA LEU A 162 28.11 25.18 10.26
C LEU A 162 28.78 25.38 8.89
N LEU A 163 30.04 25.84 8.90
CA LEU A 163 31.04 25.27 7.99
C LEU A 163 31.26 23.80 8.38
N GLY A 164 30.99 22.85 7.47
CA GLY A 164 31.31 21.42 7.65
C GLY A 164 30.16 20.40 7.56
N GLN A 165 28.92 20.81 7.30
CA GLN A 165 27.74 19.91 7.28
C GLN A 165 27.21 19.52 5.87
N GLU A 166 27.89 19.91 4.80
CA GLU A 166 27.44 19.60 3.42
C GLU A 166 27.34 18.09 3.15
N THR A 167 28.26 17.31 3.71
CA THR A 167 28.24 15.84 3.67
C THR A 167 27.09 15.24 4.47
N GLU A 168 26.69 15.89 5.56
CA GLU A 168 25.62 15.42 6.43
C GLU A 168 24.25 15.57 5.73
N ILE A 169 24.06 16.68 5.01
CA ILE A 169 22.87 16.93 4.20
C ILE A 169 22.79 15.97 3.00
N LEU A 170 23.91 15.69 2.33
CA LEU A 170 23.95 14.72 1.22
C LEU A 170 23.69 13.29 1.70
N ASN A 171 24.22 12.91 2.87
CA ASN A 171 23.92 11.62 3.49
C ASN A 171 22.44 11.51 3.87
N LEU A 172 21.87 12.58 4.41
CA LEU A 172 20.44 12.65 4.73
C LEU A 172 19.60 12.48 3.46
N LEU A 173 19.89 13.21 2.38
CA LEU A 173 19.22 13.03 1.09
C LEU A 173 19.34 11.60 0.53
N ALA A 174 20.52 10.98 0.66
CA ALA A 174 20.75 9.61 0.24
C ALA A 174 19.95 8.59 1.06
N ASP A 175 19.81 8.80 2.37
CA ASP A 175 19.06 7.92 3.26
C ASP A 175 17.54 8.10 3.12
N TYR A 176 17.08 9.33 2.85
CA TYR A 176 15.68 9.59 2.49
C TYR A 176 15.31 8.99 1.13
N SER A 177 16.16 9.11 0.11
CA SER A 177 15.93 8.51 -1.22
C SER A 177 15.73 6.99 -1.14
N LYS A 178 16.51 6.30 -0.29
CA LYS A 178 16.34 4.86 -0.05
C LYS A 178 15.02 4.55 0.64
N THR A 179 14.60 5.37 1.60
CA THR A 179 13.31 5.23 2.28
C THR A 179 12.16 5.34 1.29
N PHE A 180 12.23 6.31 0.36
CA PHE A 180 11.25 6.44 -0.72
C PHE A 180 11.25 5.24 -1.68
N SER A 181 12.42 4.68 -2.01
CA SER A 181 12.49 3.46 -2.83
C SER A 181 11.84 2.26 -2.14
N LEU A 182 12.01 2.11 -0.83
CA LEU A 182 11.38 1.03 -0.07
C LEU A 182 9.85 1.19 0.01
N LEU A 183 9.38 2.42 0.21
CA LEU A 183 7.94 2.76 0.18
C LEU A 183 7.34 2.47 -1.21
N GLU A 184 8.03 2.87 -2.28
CA GLU A 184 7.60 2.57 -3.65
C GLU A 184 7.56 1.06 -3.93
N GLN A 185 8.53 0.30 -3.41
CA GLN A 185 8.54 -1.17 -3.53
C GLN A 185 7.38 -1.81 -2.74
N TYR A 186 7.03 -1.26 -1.58
CA TYR A 186 5.85 -1.67 -0.84
C TYR A 186 4.57 -1.40 -1.65
N ASP A 187 4.37 -0.19 -2.15
CA ASP A 187 3.19 0.20 -2.93
C ASP A 187 3.01 -0.65 -4.20
N LYS A 188 4.13 -1.04 -4.82
CA LYS A 188 4.15 -1.88 -6.04
C LYS A 188 4.14 -3.38 -5.74
N GLY A 189 4.16 -3.80 -4.46
CA GLY A 189 4.25 -5.21 -4.07
C GLY A 189 5.57 -5.89 -4.46
N LYS A 190 6.64 -5.12 -4.69
CA LYS A 190 7.95 -5.56 -5.20
C LYS A 190 9.03 -5.65 -4.12
N LEU A 191 8.66 -5.76 -2.84
CA LEU A 191 9.63 -5.96 -1.76
C LEU A 191 10.51 -7.17 -2.07
N ILE A 192 11.82 -6.93 -2.10
CA ILE A 192 12.80 -7.93 -2.49
C ILE A 192 12.99 -8.92 -1.34
N ASP A 193 13.04 -10.20 -1.69
CA ASP A 193 13.41 -11.26 -0.77
C ASP A 193 14.93 -11.48 -0.90
N GLU A 194 15.72 -10.69 -0.16
CA GLU A 194 17.17 -10.80 -0.22
C GLU A 194 17.63 -12.17 0.32
N LYS A 195 18.68 -12.75 -0.29
CA LYS A 195 19.30 -13.99 0.19
C LYS A 195 20.00 -13.69 1.52
N GLY A 196 19.30 -13.95 2.62
CA GLY A 196 19.77 -13.63 3.96
C GLY A 196 20.98 -14.45 4.42
N LYS A 197 21.62 -13.99 5.48
CA LYS A 197 22.83 -14.62 6.03
C LYS A 197 22.48 -15.82 6.91
N LYS A 198 23.24 -16.91 6.80
CA LYS A 198 23.11 -18.07 7.70
C LYS A 198 23.91 -17.87 8.98
N THR A 199 23.42 -18.43 10.08
CA THR A 199 24.09 -18.40 11.39
C THR A 199 24.21 -19.80 11.99
N LYS A 200 25.25 -20.01 12.81
CA LYS A 200 25.40 -21.19 13.67
C LYS A 200 24.79 -21.00 15.07
N PHE A 201 24.47 -19.75 15.43
CA PHE A 201 23.83 -19.46 16.71
C PHE A 201 22.38 -19.95 16.70
N ILE A 202 21.99 -20.65 17.77
CA ILE A 202 20.64 -21.17 17.95
C ILE A 202 20.07 -20.56 19.22
N LEU A 203 18.93 -19.88 19.07
CA LEU A 203 18.18 -19.30 20.17
C LEU A 203 17.44 -20.42 20.92
N GLN A 204 17.92 -20.77 22.10
CA GLN A 204 17.33 -21.80 22.95
C GLN A 204 16.25 -21.23 23.87
N TYR A 205 15.17 -21.99 24.05
CA TYR A 205 14.04 -21.61 24.90
C TYR A 205 14.48 -21.32 26.35
N GLU A 206 15.29 -22.18 26.96
CA GLU A 206 15.71 -21.96 28.36
C GLU A 206 16.53 -20.67 28.52
N SER A 207 17.34 -20.33 27.51
CA SER A 207 18.11 -19.09 27.47
C SER A 207 17.21 -17.87 27.36
N CYS A 208 16.17 -17.93 26.53
CA CYS A 208 15.16 -16.87 26.44
C CYS A 208 14.43 -16.66 27.76
N CYS A 209 13.96 -17.71 28.43
CA CYS A 209 13.26 -17.58 29.71
C CYS A 209 14.16 -16.90 30.77
N LYS A 210 15.45 -17.29 30.85
CA LYS A 210 16.42 -16.64 31.76
C LYS A 210 16.58 -15.15 31.48
N ILE A 211 16.62 -14.78 30.20
CA ILE A 211 16.74 -13.39 29.77
C ILE A 211 15.48 -12.60 30.10
N ILE A 212 14.30 -13.15 29.86
CA ILE A 212 13.01 -12.51 30.19
C ILE A 212 12.90 -12.28 31.70
N ILE A 213 13.33 -13.23 32.53
CA ILE A 213 13.35 -13.08 33.99
C ILE A 213 14.28 -11.93 34.41
N LYS A 214 15.47 -11.80 33.80
CA LYS A 214 16.37 -10.67 34.06
C LYS A 214 15.75 -9.34 33.65
N LEU A 215 15.18 -9.29 32.44
CA LEU A 215 14.50 -8.11 31.92
C LEU A 215 13.34 -7.68 32.83
N LYS A 216 12.51 -8.63 33.29
CA LYS A 216 11.43 -8.37 34.25
C LYS A 216 11.98 -7.72 35.51
N LYS A 217 13.03 -8.29 36.11
CA LYS A 217 13.64 -7.75 37.34
C LYS A 217 14.09 -6.30 37.16
N GLU A 218 14.78 -5.99 36.05
CA GLU A 218 15.24 -4.63 35.76
C GLU A 218 14.08 -3.65 35.58
N LEU A 219 13.03 -4.04 34.85
CA LEU A 219 11.87 -3.18 34.61
C LEU A 219 11.02 -2.99 35.88
N THR A 220 10.91 -4.00 36.73
CA THR A 220 10.21 -3.88 38.03
C THR A 220 10.93 -2.91 38.96
N ILE A 221 12.28 -2.94 38.99
CA ILE A 221 13.08 -1.95 39.76
C ILE A 221 12.78 -0.52 39.29
N LYS A 222 12.63 -0.33 37.97
CA LYS A 222 12.28 0.97 37.36
C LYS A 222 10.79 1.33 37.48
N LYS A 223 9.95 0.47 38.07
CA LYS A 223 8.49 0.60 38.14
C LYS A 223 7.81 0.66 36.76
N GLU A 224 8.41 0.03 35.74
CA GLU A 224 7.94 0.01 34.36
C GLU A 224 7.27 -1.33 33.97
N ALA A 225 7.32 -2.33 34.85
CA ALA A 225 6.70 -3.64 34.65
C ALA A 225 5.91 -4.11 35.88
N SER A 226 4.77 -4.73 35.61
CA SER A 226 3.95 -5.42 36.59
C SER A 226 4.49 -6.83 36.88
N ASP A 227 3.95 -7.48 37.90
CA ASP A 227 4.25 -8.88 38.20
C ASP A 227 3.82 -9.85 37.08
N LEU A 228 2.91 -9.42 36.21
CA LEU A 228 2.43 -10.23 35.07
C LEU A 228 3.35 -10.14 33.84
N PHE A 229 4.31 -9.21 33.84
CA PHE A 229 5.23 -9.02 32.72
C PHE A 229 6.06 -10.27 32.46
N GLY A 230 6.04 -10.74 31.21
CA GLY A 230 6.83 -11.90 30.76
C GLY A 230 6.37 -13.24 31.35
N GLN A 231 5.20 -13.29 32.00
CA GLN A 231 4.62 -14.55 32.47
C GLN A 231 3.97 -15.29 31.31
N GLU A 232 4.45 -16.49 31.00
CA GLU A 232 3.96 -17.29 29.87
C GLU A 232 2.53 -17.81 30.07
N ARG A 233 1.80 -17.90 28.96
CA ARG A 233 0.44 -18.44 28.87
C ARG A 233 0.42 -19.60 27.88
N GLY A 234 0.15 -20.81 28.38
CA GLY A 234 -0.21 -21.96 27.55
C GLY A 234 0.91 -22.59 26.71
N GLY A 235 2.19 -22.37 27.02
CA GLY A 235 3.33 -23.00 26.33
C GLY A 235 3.58 -22.52 24.90
N ASN A 236 2.84 -21.50 24.44
CA ASN A 236 2.94 -20.95 23.08
C ASN A 236 4.35 -20.39 22.79
N PHE A 237 5.03 -19.84 23.81
CA PHE A 237 6.37 -19.27 23.62
C PHE A 237 7.39 -20.32 23.20
N GLU A 238 7.40 -21.49 23.85
CA GLU A 238 8.28 -22.60 23.52
C GLU A 238 8.04 -23.08 22.08
N GLY A 239 6.76 -23.17 21.67
CA GLY A 239 6.36 -23.52 20.32
C GLY A 239 6.89 -22.54 19.27
N ILE A 240 6.82 -21.23 19.54
CA ILE A 240 7.39 -20.19 18.66
C ILE A 240 8.89 -20.38 18.52
N ILE A 241 9.63 -20.50 19.64
CA ILE A 241 11.10 -20.62 19.61
C ILE A 241 11.54 -21.89 18.87
N LYS A 242 10.91 -23.04 19.14
CA LYS A 242 11.22 -24.30 18.45
C LYS A 242 10.84 -24.23 16.96
N GLY A 243 9.71 -23.61 16.64
CA GLY A 243 9.22 -23.45 15.26
C GLY A 243 10.17 -22.67 14.36
N LEU A 244 10.98 -21.76 14.91
CA LEU A 244 12.00 -21.02 14.14
C LEU A 244 13.09 -21.91 13.54
N TYR A 245 13.28 -23.12 14.07
CA TYR A 245 14.30 -24.08 13.64
C TYR A 245 13.70 -25.35 13.05
N GLN A 246 12.40 -25.34 12.74
CA GLN A 246 11.73 -26.48 12.14
C GLN A 246 12.24 -26.71 10.70
N THR A 247 12.32 -27.99 10.31
CA THR A 247 12.69 -28.40 8.96
C THR A 247 11.51 -29.04 8.23
N PHE A 248 11.35 -28.74 6.94
CA PHE A 248 10.47 -29.44 6.01
C PHE A 248 11.30 -29.99 4.85
N ASP A 249 11.11 -31.26 4.51
CA ASP A 249 11.91 -31.96 3.49
C ASP A 249 13.43 -31.79 3.66
N LYS A 250 13.90 -31.95 4.91
CA LYS A 250 15.31 -31.77 5.35
C LYS A 250 15.90 -30.38 5.11
N LYS A 251 15.07 -29.37 4.80
CA LYS A 251 15.47 -27.96 4.68
C LYS A 251 14.86 -27.15 5.82
N GLU A 252 15.64 -26.24 6.41
CA GLU A 252 15.13 -25.29 7.41
C GLU A 252 14.05 -24.41 6.77
N LEU A 253 12.93 -24.25 7.48
CA LEU A 253 11.82 -23.38 7.06
C LEU A 253 12.26 -21.91 6.99
N TYR A 254 13.11 -21.50 7.93
CA TYR A 254 13.67 -20.15 8.02
C TYR A 254 15.20 -20.24 7.98
N PRO A 255 15.83 -20.24 6.80
CA PRO A 255 17.27 -20.52 6.70
C PRO A 255 18.17 -19.33 7.09
N ALA A 256 17.67 -18.09 7.04
CA ALA A 256 18.47 -16.90 7.28
C ALA A 256 18.19 -16.22 8.64
N ILE A 257 19.14 -15.41 9.10
CA ILE A 257 19.01 -14.55 10.30
C ILE A 257 17.81 -13.63 10.13
N GLU A 258 17.65 -13.04 8.95
CA GLU A 258 16.55 -12.13 8.62
C GLU A 258 15.20 -12.84 8.72
N ASP A 259 15.11 -14.10 8.26
CA ASP A 259 13.90 -14.90 8.38
C ASP A 259 13.57 -15.17 9.85
N LYS A 260 14.53 -15.72 10.60
CA LYS A 260 14.34 -16.13 12.00
C LYS A 260 13.99 -14.93 12.88
N SER A 261 14.71 -13.82 12.74
CA SER A 261 14.49 -12.60 13.52
C SER A 261 13.14 -11.95 13.19
N SER A 262 12.77 -11.86 11.91
CA SER A 262 11.48 -11.28 11.50
C SER A 262 10.31 -12.10 12.02
N HIS A 263 10.39 -13.43 11.92
CA HIS A 263 9.36 -14.33 12.43
C HIS A 263 9.31 -14.34 13.96
N LEU A 264 10.46 -14.27 14.64
CA LEU A 264 10.53 -14.14 16.10
C LEU A 264 9.77 -12.89 16.58
N LEU A 265 10.07 -11.73 15.98
CA LEU A 265 9.41 -10.47 16.31
C LEU A 265 7.91 -10.54 16.03
N TYR A 266 7.52 -11.02 14.84
CA TYR A 266 6.12 -11.06 14.42
C TYR A 266 5.28 -12.01 15.30
N LEU A 267 5.73 -13.25 15.49
CA LEU A 267 4.96 -14.29 16.17
C LEU A 267 4.78 -13.98 17.66
N ILE A 268 5.80 -13.50 18.36
CA ILE A 268 5.65 -13.14 19.78
C ILE A 268 4.66 -11.97 19.94
N ILE A 269 4.66 -11.01 19.03
CA ILE A 269 3.70 -9.90 19.08
C ILE A 269 2.29 -10.39 18.78
N LYS A 270 2.10 -11.23 17.75
CA LYS A 270 0.77 -11.65 17.30
C LYS A 270 0.14 -12.75 18.15
N ASP A 271 0.91 -13.74 18.56
CA ASP A 271 0.39 -14.91 19.25
C ASP A 271 0.25 -14.69 20.76
N HIS A 272 0.71 -13.51 21.24
CA HIS A 272 0.62 -13.06 22.63
C HIS A 272 0.94 -14.16 23.66
N PRO A 273 2.13 -14.79 23.61
CA PRO A 273 2.45 -15.93 24.46
C PRO A 273 2.63 -15.56 25.93
N PHE A 274 2.68 -14.27 26.29
CA PHE A 274 2.78 -13.78 27.66
C PHE A 274 1.51 -13.04 28.10
N SER A 275 1.22 -13.06 29.41
CA SER A 275 0.11 -12.33 30.03
C SER A 275 0.23 -10.81 29.87
N ASP A 276 1.45 -10.28 30.00
CA ASP A 276 1.79 -8.88 29.72
C ASP A 276 3.20 -8.80 29.11
N GLY A 277 3.47 -7.73 28.38
CA GLY A 277 4.81 -7.41 27.88
C GLY A 277 5.14 -7.95 26.49
N ASN A 278 4.22 -8.61 25.79
CA ASN A 278 4.48 -9.26 24.49
C ASN A 278 5.28 -8.40 23.51
N LYS A 279 4.87 -7.15 23.26
CA LYS A 279 5.59 -6.21 22.38
C LYS A 279 7.01 -5.92 22.86
N ARG A 280 7.17 -5.65 24.15
CA ARG A 280 8.47 -5.31 24.77
C ARG A 280 9.41 -6.51 24.77
N THR A 281 8.91 -7.69 25.14
CA THR A 281 9.65 -8.95 25.11
C THR A 281 10.06 -9.33 23.69
N ALA A 282 9.15 -9.18 22.71
CA ALA A 282 9.45 -9.45 21.30
C ALA A 282 10.55 -8.53 20.77
N SER A 283 10.43 -7.22 21.00
CA SER A 283 11.45 -6.24 20.58
C SER A 283 12.80 -6.50 21.25
N PHE A 284 12.81 -6.86 22.54
CA PHE A 284 14.05 -7.20 23.25
C PHE A 284 14.70 -8.46 22.68
N LEU A 285 13.94 -9.54 22.51
CA LEU A 285 14.47 -10.81 21.98
C LEU A 285 14.92 -10.68 20.52
N PHE A 286 14.24 -9.85 19.73
CA PHE A 286 14.66 -9.50 18.39
C PHE A 286 16.03 -8.84 18.36
N VAL A 287 16.24 -7.78 19.16
CA VAL A 287 17.54 -7.09 19.27
C VAL A 287 18.61 -8.04 19.82
N TYR A 288 18.29 -8.81 20.86
CA TYR A 288 19.20 -9.80 21.43
C TYR A 288 19.64 -10.84 20.39
N PHE A 289 18.71 -11.38 19.61
CA PHE A 289 19.03 -12.37 18.58
C PHE A 289 19.92 -11.77 17.47
N LEU A 290 19.64 -10.54 17.03
CA LEU A 290 20.49 -9.83 16.08
C LEU A 290 21.90 -9.57 16.63
N ASP A 291 22.02 -9.25 17.91
CA ASP A 291 23.30 -9.03 18.57
C ASP A 291 24.13 -10.32 18.65
N GLN A 292 23.52 -11.41 19.15
CA GLN A 292 24.19 -12.72 19.26
C GLN A 292 24.60 -13.31 17.90
N THR A 293 23.97 -12.87 16.82
CA THR A 293 24.31 -13.30 15.45
C THR A 293 25.25 -12.33 14.73
N ASN A 294 25.78 -11.31 15.43
CA ASN A 294 26.60 -10.23 14.85
C ASN A 294 25.92 -9.55 13.64
N TYR A 295 24.60 -9.39 13.72
CA TYR A 295 23.76 -8.85 12.65
C TYR A 295 23.05 -7.54 13.04
N LEU A 296 23.21 -7.08 14.29
CA LEU A 296 22.58 -5.85 14.79
C LEU A 296 23.13 -4.58 14.14
N PHE A 297 24.39 -4.57 13.72
CA PHE A 297 25.09 -3.39 13.20
C PHE A 297 25.41 -3.51 11.71
N LYS A 298 25.35 -2.37 11.02
CA LYS A 298 25.88 -2.18 9.67
C LYS A 298 27.41 -2.18 9.70
N LYS A 299 28.03 -2.29 8.52
CA LYS A 299 29.49 -2.12 8.39
C LYS A 299 29.99 -0.75 8.86
N SER A 300 29.15 0.28 8.81
CA SER A 300 29.45 1.63 9.31
C SER A 300 29.48 1.72 10.85
N GLY A 301 29.06 0.67 11.58
CA GLY A 301 28.94 0.70 13.03
C GLY A 301 27.59 1.21 13.55
N GLU A 302 26.71 1.71 12.67
CA GLU A 302 25.34 2.07 13.03
C GLU A 302 24.45 0.84 13.25
N ARG A 303 23.45 0.95 14.13
CA ARG A 303 22.41 -0.08 14.24
C ARG A 303 21.62 -0.18 12.93
N LYS A 304 21.30 -1.40 12.53
CA LYS A 304 20.45 -1.66 11.35
C LYS A 304 19.02 -1.15 11.54
N ILE A 305 18.53 -1.18 12.77
CA ILE A 305 17.23 -0.65 13.16
C ILE A 305 17.40 0.25 14.39
N ASN A 306 16.88 1.46 14.32
CA ASN A 306 16.88 2.38 15.45
C ASN A 306 15.68 2.12 16.37
N ASP A 307 15.74 2.65 17.59
CA ASP A 307 14.77 2.34 18.64
C ASP A 307 13.35 2.82 18.27
N ASN A 308 13.22 4.00 17.64
CA ASN A 308 11.94 4.55 17.20
C ASN A 308 11.29 3.70 16.10
N ALA A 309 12.07 3.24 15.12
CA ALA A 309 11.61 2.36 14.05
C ALA A 309 11.17 1.01 14.62
N LEU A 310 11.90 0.46 15.60
CA LEU A 310 11.52 -0.79 16.26
C LEU A 310 10.21 -0.65 17.05
N VAL A 311 10.00 0.47 17.75
CA VAL A 311 8.73 0.76 18.44
C VAL A 311 7.58 0.86 17.45
N ALA A 312 7.74 1.65 16.37
CA ALA A 312 6.72 1.79 15.34
C ALA A 312 6.38 0.44 14.68
N LEU A 313 7.39 -0.37 14.39
CA LEU A 313 7.24 -1.70 13.82
C LEU A 313 6.49 -2.64 14.76
N ALA A 314 6.80 -2.61 16.06
CA ALA A 314 6.11 -3.44 17.05
C ALA A 314 4.62 -3.06 17.20
N LEU A 315 4.29 -1.76 17.11
CA LEU A 315 2.90 -1.28 17.09
C LEU A 315 2.18 -1.68 15.80
N LEU A 316 2.82 -1.48 14.65
CA LEU A 316 2.29 -1.86 13.34
C LEU A 316 1.99 -3.35 13.27
N ILE A 317 2.91 -4.20 13.73
CA ILE A 317 2.69 -5.65 13.80
C ILE A 317 1.50 -5.94 14.71
N ALA A 318 1.41 -5.31 15.89
CA ALA A 318 0.29 -5.55 16.81
C ALA A 318 -1.06 -5.21 16.16
N GLU A 319 -1.15 -4.13 15.39
CA GLU A 319 -2.39 -3.67 14.73
C GLU A 319 -2.69 -4.35 13.38
N SER A 320 -1.69 -4.94 12.72
CA SER A 320 -1.84 -5.54 11.38
C SER A 320 -2.89 -6.67 11.30
N ASN A 321 -3.45 -6.94 10.11
CA ASN A 321 -4.28 -8.13 9.93
C ASN A 321 -3.38 -9.39 9.88
N PRO A 322 -3.79 -10.53 10.47
CA PRO A 322 -3.05 -11.80 10.28
C PRO A 322 -2.82 -12.19 8.81
N LYS A 323 -3.69 -11.76 7.89
CA LYS A 323 -3.52 -11.94 6.44
C LYS A 323 -2.29 -11.21 5.88
N ASP A 324 -1.85 -10.15 6.54
CA ASP A 324 -0.70 -9.34 6.12
C ASP A 324 0.63 -9.87 6.66
N LYS A 325 0.64 -11.06 7.28
CA LYS A 325 1.84 -11.69 7.85
C LYS A 325 3.04 -11.60 6.92
N GLU A 326 2.89 -12.09 5.69
CA GLU A 326 3.99 -12.14 4.72
C GLU A 326 4.52 -10.74 4.37
N ILE A 327 3.65 -9.75 4.32
CA ILE A 327 4.02 -8.35 4.06
C ILE A 327 4.81 -7.79 5.24
N MET A 328 4.33 -8.02 6.47
CA MET A 328 5.02 -7.58 7.69
C MET A 328 6.40 -8.21 7.81
N ILE A 329 6.51 -9.51 7.57
CA ILE A 329 7.80 -10.21 7.53
C ILE A 329 8.73 -9.58 6.50
N LYS A 330 8.26 -9.33 5.28
CA LYS A 330 9.08 -8.69 4.23
C LYS A 330 9.54 -7.29 4.61
N ILE A 331 8.69 -6.50 5.27
CA ILE A 331 9.07 -5.18 5.78
C ILE A 331 10.20 -5.31 6.80
N ILE A 332 10.04 -6.17 7.81
CA ILE A 332 11.06 -6.38 8.85
C ILE A 332 12.38 -6.82 8.19
N LYS A 333 12.33 -7.82 7.30
CA LYS A 333 13.50 -8.32 6.56
C LYS A 333 14.22 -7.20 5.80
N ASN A 334 13.49 -6.38 5.03
CA ASN A 334 14.10 -5.32 4.23
C ASN A 334 14.73 -4.21 5.09
N LEU A 335 14.18 -3.95 6.29
CA LEU A 335 14.76 -2.98 7.22
C LEU A 335 16.10 -3.45 7.81
N ILE A 336 16.28 -4.76 8.01
CA ILE A 336 17.50 -5.33 8.61
C ILE A 336 18.48 -5.96 7.61
N ALA A 337 18.08 -6.18 6.36
CA ALA A 337 18.93 -6.87 5.38
C ALA A 337 20.22 -6.09 5.02
N LYS A 338 20.24 -4.77 5.23
CA LYS A 338 21.32 -3.89 4.79
C LYS A 338 22.31 -3.57 5.89
#